data_AF-A0AA36MNI7-F1
#
_entry.id   AF-A0AA36MNI7-F1
#
_cell.length_a   1.000
_cell.length_b   1.000
_cell.length_c   1.000
_cell.angle_alpha   90.00
_cell.angle_beta   90.00
_cell.angle_gamma   90.00
#
_symmetry.space_group_name_H-M   'P 1'
#
loop_
_entity.id
_entity.type
_entity.pdbx_description
1 polymer ?
#
loop_
_entity_poly.entity_id
_entity_poly.type
_entity_poly.pdbx_seq_one_letter_code
_entity_poly.pdbx_strand_id
1 'polypeptide(L)'
;MTYEVRVMSMASNSLCAVAAESEWQGRDLKDAISTSTKVPVRKMKLLFGTTLIRATDKLANIFGESMEVEVLLVRQEVDFDYWLDEISRDYRRLRKAPEEIRADQQVVLAAIEQDAEAIKFASESIKANRECALEALKKNWRLYSFLDLNLWEDRDVVMLFVPHVPSVYAKLSSEMKSDRGPGASSVAFV
;
A
#
# COMPACT_ATOMS: atom_id res chain seq x y z
N MET A 1 -22.68 -25.80 17.47
CA MET A 1 -22.46 -24.94 18.67
C MET A 1 -22.71 -23.50 18.25
N THR A 2 -23.14 -22.64 19.17
CA THR A 2 -23.42 -21.22 18.87
C THR A 2 -22.52 -20.33 19.71
N TYR A 3 -21.88 -19.38 19.06
CA TYR A 3 -21.03 -18.35 19.66
C TYR A 3 -21.83 -17.05 19.82
N GLU A 4 -21.74 -16.43 20.98
CA GLU A 4 -22.15 -15.05 21.19
C GLU A 4 -20.94 -14.14 20.94
N VAL A 5 -20.88 -13.56 19.74
CA VAL A 5 -19.77 -12.71 19.29
C VAL A 5 -20.08 -11.27 19.63
N ARG A 6 -19.40 -10.71 20.64
CA ARG A 6 -19.40 -9.27 20.93
C ARG A 6 -18.42 -8.56 20.02
N VAL A 7 -18.93 -7.64 19.21
CA VAL A 7 -18.12 -6.84 18.28
C VAL A 7 -17.72 -5.55 18.97
N MET A 8 -16.43 -5.36 19.16
CA MET A 8 -15.85 -4.20 19.84
C MET A 8 -15.26 -3.21 18.84
N SER A 9 -15.26 -1.93 19.19
CA SER A 9 -14.51 -0.89 18.47
C SER A 9 -13.10 -0.72 19.03
N MET A 10 -12.24 0.02 18.32
CA MET A 10 -10.90 0.39 18.80
C MET A 10 -10.90 1.18 20.12
N ALA A 11 -12.02 1.82 20.46
CA ALA A 11 -12.21 2.52 21.73
C ALA A 11 -12.71 1.59 22.85
N SER A 12 -12.68 0.27 22.64
CA SER A 12 -13.19 -0.76 23.55
C SER A 12 -14.68 -0.65 23.90
N ASN A 13 -15.45 0.04 23.05
CA ASN A 13 -16.91 0.08 23.17
C ASN A 13 -17.55 -1.05 22.35
N SER A 14 -18.57 -1.70 22.92
CA SER A 14 -19.37 -2.69 22.19
C SER A 14 -20.23 -2.00 21.12
N LEU A 15 -20.10 -2.47 19.88
CA LEU A 15 -20.85 -1.99 18.72
C LEU A 15 -22.13 -2.79 18.51
N CYS A 16 -22.04 -4.11 18.61
CA CYS A 16 -23.17 -5.04 18.51
C CYS A 16 -22.78 -6.43 19.02
N ALA A 17 -23.78 -7.29 19.21
CA ALA A 17 -23.59 -8.72 19.44
C ALA A 17 -24.24 -9.52 18.32
N VAL A 18 -23.58 -10.60 17.88
CA VAL A 18 -24.05 -11.49 16.82
C VAL A 18 -24.00 -12.94 17.31
N ALA A 19 -25.11 -13.66 17.19
CA ALA A 19 -25.13 -15.10 17.38
C ALA A 19 -24.60 -15.78 16.11
N ALA A 20 -23.41 -16.36 16.19
CA ALA A 20 -22.75 -17.03 15.06
C ALA A 20 -22.72 -18.55 15.28
N GLU A 21 -22.97 -19.32 14.23
CA GLU A 21 -22.92 -20.79 14.33
C GLU A 21 -21.48 -21.30 14.13
N SER A 22 -21.16 -22.44 14.73
CA SER A 22 -19.82 -23.03 14.63
C SER A 22 -19.40 -23.41 13.21
N GLU A 23 -20.38 -23.69 12.34
CA GLU A 23 -20.15 -24.01 10.93
C GLU A 23 -19.93 -22.77 10.05
N TRP A 24 -20.17 -21.57 10.58
CA TRP A 24 -19.96 -20.34 9.81
C TRP A 24 -18.49 -20.17 9.45
N GLN A 25 -18.30 -19.58 8.27
CA GLN A 25 -17.03 -19.03 7.85
C GLN A 25 -16.96 -17.55 8.22
N GLY A 26 -15.76 -16.99 8.22
CA GLY A 26 -15.55 -15.58 8.51
C GLY A 26 -16.33 -14.65 7.58
N ARG A 27 -16.67 -15.07 6.35
CA ARG A 27 -17.57 -14.31 5.45
C ARG A 27 -18.97 -14.16 6.04
N ASP A 28 -19.53 -15.23 6.60
CA ASP A 28 -20.91 -15.25 7.12
C ASP A 28 -20.99 -14.37 8.38
N LEU A 29 -19.95 -14.43 9.20
CA LEU A 29 -19.78 -13.52 10.34
C LEU A 29 -19.68 -12.05 9.89
N LYS A 30 -18.86 -11.75 8.88
CA LYS A 30 -18.72 -10.40 8.34
C LYS A 30 -20.04 -9.87 7.78
N ASP A 31 -20.80 -10.70 7.06
CA ASP A 31 -22.11 -10.32 6.51
C ASP A 31 -23.11 -9.99 7.62
N ALA A 32 -23.14 -10.81 8.68
CA ALA A 32 -23.99 -10.56 9.85
C ALA A 32 -23.63 -9.25 10.57
N ILE A 33 -22.33 -8.99 10.78
CA ILE A 33 -21.85 -7.73 11.41
C ILE A 33 -22.11 -6.54 10.48
N SER A 34 -21.95 -6.70 9.17
CA SER A 34 -22.22 -5.65 8.19
C SER A 34 -23.68 -5.21 8.22
N THR A 35 -24.61 -6.17 8.33
CA THR A 35 -26.05 -5.92 8.46
C THR A 35 -26.37 -5.10 9.73
N SER A 36 -25.71 -5.42 10.84
CA SER A 36 -25.94 -4.75 12.13
C SER A 36 -25.30 -3.36 12.21
N THR A 37 -24.03 -3.24 11.82
CA THR A 37 -23.23 -2.02 11.96
C THR A 37 -23.34 -1.04 10.79
N LYS A 38 -23.94 -1.48 9.67
CA LYS A 38 -23.96 -0.77 8.37
C LYS A 38 -22.56 -0.49 7.80
N VAL A 39 -21.51 -1.09 8.35
CA VAL A 39 -20.16 -1.04 7.79
C VAL A 39 -20.10 -2.07 6.67
N PRO A 40 -19.83 -1.68 5.41
CA PRO A 40 -19.69 -2.65 4.32
C PRO A 40 -18.59 -3.67 4.63
N VAL A 41 -18.83 -4.94 4.30
CA VAL A 41 -17.90 -6.07 4.53
C VAL A 41 -16.47 -5.78 4.06
N ARG A 42 -16.32 -5.07 2.93
CA ARG A 42 -15.01 -4.72 2.37
C ARG A 42 -14.24 -3.67 3.18
N LYS A 43 -14.94 -2.88 3.99
CA LYS A 43 -14.37 -1.87 4.90
C LYS A 43 -14.13 -2.43 6.30
N MET A 44 -14.22 -3.75 6.47
CA MET A 44 -14.20 -4.42 7.76
C MET A 44 -13.05 -5.42 7.85
N LYS A 45 -12.15 -5.17 8.80
CA LYS A 45 -11.22 -6.18 9.32
C LYS A 45 -11.68 -6.59 10.71
N LEU A 46 -11.77 -7.90 10.93
CA LEU A 46 -12.17 -8.50 12.19
C LEU A 46 -10.96 -9.17 12.82
N LEU A 47 -10.67 -8.83 14.06
CA LEU A 47 -9.57 -9.41 14.83
C LEU A 47 -10.12 -10.14 16.05
N PHE A 48 -9.68 -11.37 16.27
CA PHE A 48 -9.89 -12.11 17.51
C PHE A 48 -8.55 -12.18 18.26
N GLY A 49 -8.43 -11.41 19.35
CA GLY A 49 -7.13 -11.14 19.96
C GLY A 49 -6.18 -10.48 18.95
N THR A 50 -5.13 -11.19 18.56
CA THR A 50 -4.16 -10.78 17.52
C THR A 50 -4.39 -11.45 16.16
N THR A 51 -5.37 -12.34 16.05
CA THR A 51 -5.63 -13.13 14.84
C THR A 51 -6.61 -12.42 13.92
N LEU A 52 -6.23 -12.23 12.65
CA LEU A 52 -7.13 -11.72 11.61
C LEU A 52 -8.08 -12.81 11.12
N ILE A 53 -9.39 -12.56 11.21
CA ILE A 53 -10.43 -13.44 10.69
C ILE A 53 -10.60 -13.18 9.19
N ARG A 54 -10.15 -14.13 8.37
CA ARG A 54 -10.33 -14.10 6.92
C ARG A 54 -11.71 -14.62 6.53
N ALA A 55 -12.14 -14.30 5.31
CA ALA A 55 -13.45 -14.71 4.80
C ALA A 55 -13.63 -16.24 4.76
N THR A 56 -12.55 -16.99 4.52
CA THR A 56 -12.53 -18.45 4.37
C THR A 56 -12.32 -19.20 5.68
N ASP A 57 -11.98 -18.51 6.76
CA ASP A 57 -11.64 -19.17 8.02
C ASP A 57 -12.91 -19.69 8.70
N LYS A 58 -12.89 -20.94 9.17
CA LYS A 58 -13.99 -21.50 9.97
C LYS A 58 -13.94 -20.94 11.38
N LEU A 59 -15.09 -20.48 11.90
CA LEU A 59 -15.16 -19.89 13.24
C LEU A 59 -14.78 -20.90 14.33
N ALA A 60 -15.19 -22.16 14.19
CA ALA A 60 -14.81 -23.22 15.13
C ALA A 60 -13.29 -23.38 15.32
N ASN A 61 -12.51 -23.14 14.26
CA ASN A 61 -11.05 -23.24 14.32
C ASN A 61 -10.41 -22.01 15.00
N ILE A 62 -11.07 -20.86 14.96
CA ILE A 62 -10.56 -19.60 15.53
C ILE A 62 -10.97 -19.46 17.00
N PHE A 63 -12.25 -19.71 17.30
CA PHE A 63 -12.83 -19.46 18.62
C PHE A 63 -12.76 -20.68 19.55
N GLY A 64 -12.57 -21.88 19.01
CA GLY A 64 -12.53 -23.11 19.80
C GLY A 64 -13.86 -23.39 20.53
N GLU A 65 -13.76 -23.73 21.82
CA GLU A 65 -14.90 -24.09 22.67
C GLU A 65 -15.49 -22.90 23.45
N SER A 66 -14.99 -21.68 23.23
CA SER A 66 -15.49 -20.48 23.91
C SER A 66 -16.88 -20.12 23.41
N MET A 67 -17.88 -20.05 24.29
CA MET A 67 -19.25 -19.65 23.90
C MET A 67 -19.42 -18.13 23.78
N GLU A 68 -18.68 -17.35 24.56
CA GLU A 68 -18.63 -15.89 24.45
C GLU A 68 -17.28 -15.46 23.87
N VAL A 69 -17.32 -14.62 22.83
CA VAL A 69 -16.13 -14.25 22.05
C VAL A 69 -16.14 -12.75 21.79
N GLU A 70 -15.01 -12.09 22.00
CA GLU A 70 -14.84 -10.68 21.68
C GLU A 70 -14.02 -10.51 20.41
N VAL A 71 -14.60 -9.82 19.43
CA VAL A 71 -13.98 -9.54 18.13
C VAL A 71 -13.87 -8.05 17.94
N LEU A 72 -12.67 -7.57 17.63
CA LEU A 72 -12.41 -6.17 17.34
C LEU A 72 -12.70 -5.88 15.87
N LEU A 73 -13.62 -4.95 15.61
CA LEU A 73 -13.90 -4.38 14.31
C LEU A 73 -12.97 -3.20 14.05
N VAL A 74 -12.09 -3.37 13.07
CA VAL A 74 -11.27 -2.30 12.50
C VAL A 74 -11.92 -1.84 11.19
N ARG A 75 -12.40 -0.60 11.18
CA ARG A 75 -12.94 0.03 9.97
C ARG A 75 -11.80 0.52 9.10
N GLN A 76 -11.69 0.00 7.88
CA GLN A 76 -10.82 0.54 6.85
C GLN A 76 -11.62 1.48 5.96
N GLU A 77 -11.21 2.74 5.86
CA GLU A 77 -11.88 3.69 4.95
C GLU A 77 -11.67 3.32 3.48
N VAL A 78 -10.53 2.69 3.22
CA VAL A 78 -10.00 2.34 1.91
C VAL A 78 -10.00 0.82 1.72
N ASP A 79 -10.62 0.38 0.64
CA ASP A 79 -10.67 -1.01 0.21
C ASP A 79 -9.48 -1.30 -0.74
N PHE A 80 -8.39 -1.80 -0.17
CA PHE A 80 -7.15 -2.04 -0.91
C PHE A 80 -7.31 -3.09 -2.01
N ASP A 81 -8.08 -4.15 -1.77
CA ASP A 81 -8.28 -5.23 -2.74
C ASP A 81 -9.03 -4.70 -3.97
N TYR A 82 -10.05 -3.86 -3.77
CA TYR A 82 -10.73 -3.17 -4.86
C TYR A 82 -9.78 -2.27 -5.66
N TRP A 83 -8.95 -1.48 -4.98
CA TRP A 83 -8.02 -0.58 -5.67
C TRP A 83 -6.91 -1.33 -6.41
N LEU A 84 -6.44 -2.44 -5.88
CA LEU A 84 -5.49 -3.32 -6.57
C LEU A 84 -6.10 -3.90 -7.85
N ASP A 85 -7.34 -4.39 -7.83
CA ASP A 85 -8.04 -4.86 -9.04
C ASP A 85 -8.20 -3.72 -10.06
N GLU A 86 -8.66 -2.54 -9.63
CA GLU A 86 -8.84 -1.40 -10.52
C GLU A 86 -7.52 -0.93 -11.16
N ILE A 87 -6.45 -0.84 -10.36
CA ILE A 87 -5.12 -0.42 -10.81
C ILE A 87 -4.50 -1.48 -11.70
N SER A 88 -4.68 -2.77 -11.42
CA SER A 88 -4.17 -3.87 -12.27
C SER A 88 -4.70 -3.83 -13.71
N ARG A 89 -5.88 -3.22 -13.91
CA ARG A 89 -6.50 -3.06 -15.23
C ARG A 89 -6.06 -1.79 -15.96
N ASP A 90 -5.81 -0.71 -15.23
CA ASP A 90 -5.35 0.57 -15.78
C ASP A 90 -4.66 1.39 -14.68
N TYR A 91 -3.34 1.49 -14.75
CA TYR A 91 -2.52 2.29 -13.83
C TYR A 91 -3.01 3.75 -13.69
N ARG A 92 -3.67 4.33 -14.70
CA ARG A 92 -4.16 5.72 -14.66
C ARG A 92 -5.26 5.93 -13.62
N ARG A 93 -5.89 4.84 -13.15
CA ARG A 93 -6.85 4.91 -12.03
C ARG A 93 -6.20 5.34 -10.72
N LEU A 94 -4.88 5.14 -10.57
CA LEU A 94 -4.12 5.62 -9.41
C LEU A 94 -4.33 7.11 -9.17
N ARG A 95 -4.50 7.93 -10.22
CA ARG A 95 -4.81 9.38 -10.12
C ARG A 95 -6.05 9.70 -9.28
N LYS A 96 -7.04 8.82 -9.29
CA LYS A 96 -8.31 8.99 -8.56
C LYS A 96 -8.34 8.24 -7.23
N ALA A 97 -7.29 7.48 -6.94
CA ALA A 97 -7.21 6.68 -5.73
C ALA A 97 -7.05 7.58 -4.49
N PRO A 98 -7.57 7.15 -3.33
CA PRO A 98 -7.36 7.87 -2.08
C PRO A 98 -5.87 7.89 -1.74
N GLU A 99 -5.47 8.84 -0.89
CA GLU A 99 -4.05 9.11 -0.60
C GLU A 99 -3.34 7.85 -0.07
N GLU A 100 -4.01 7.05 0.74
CA GLU A 100 -3.48 5.80 1.31
C GLU A 100 -3.07 4.79 0.24
N ILE A 101 -3.78 4.75 -0.89
CA ILE A 101 -3.44 3.90 -2.03
C ILE A 101 -2.30 4.50 -2.83
N ARG A 102 -2.31 5.82 -3.03
CA ARG A 102 -1.23 6.54 -3.72
C ARG A 102 0.08 6.55 -2.93
N ALA A 103 -0.02 6.35 -1.61
CA ALA A 103 1.09 6.23 -0.68
C ALA A 103 1.50 4.79 -0.38
N ASP A 104 0.79 3.80 -0.92
CA ASP A 104 1.16 2.40 -0.77
C ASP A 104 2.20 1.99 -1.82
N GLN A 105 3.36 1.58 -1.33
CA GLN A 105 4.49 1.22 -2.19
C GLN A 105 4.16 0.05 -3.11
N GLN A 106 3.47 -1.00 -2.62
CA GLN A 106 3.19 -2.19 -3.43
C GLN A 106 2.19 -1.87 -4.54
N VAL A 107 1.16 -1.07 -4.22
CA VAL A 107 0.18 -0.63 -5.20
C VAL A 107 0.83 0.24 -6.28
N VAL A 108 1.67 1.20 -5.89
CA VAL A 108 2.34 2.08 -6.86
C VAL A 108 3.36 1.32 -7.71
N LEU A 109 4.12 0.38 -7.14
CA LEU A 109 5.03 -0.47 -7.91
C LEU A 109 4.27 -1.31 -8.94
N ALA A 110 3.13 -1.90 -8.59
CA ALA A 110 2.29 -2.63 -9.54
C ALA A 110 1.77 -1.71 -10.67
N ALA A 111 1.51 -0.44 -10.37
CA ALA A 111 1.13 0.55 -11.38
C ALA A 111 2.32 0.94 -12.29
N ILE A 112 3.51 1.14 -11.72
CA ILE A 112 4.77 1.39 -12.47
C ILE A 112 5.15 0.20 -13.35
N GLU A 113 4.82 -1.01 -12.90
CA GLU A 113 5.05 -2.23 -13.67
C GLU A 113 4.30 -2.19 -15.01
N GLN A 114 3.07 -1.69 -15.01
CA GLN A 114 2.28 -1.46 -16.23
C GLN A 114 2.83 -0.28 -17.05
N ASP A 115 3.05 0.87 -16.42
CA ASP A 115 3.60 2.06 -17.06
C ASP A 115 4.29 2.95 -16.02
N ALA A 116 5.54 3.31 -16.29
CA ALA A 116 6.34 4.16 -15.41
C ALA A 116 5.70 5.53 -15.15
N GLU A 117 4.85 6.04 -16.06
CA GLU A 117 4.12 7.28 -15.86
C GLU A 117 3.19 7.26 -14.62
N ALA A 118 2.88 6.09 -14.08
CA ALA A 118 2.14 5.93 -12.82
C ALA A 118 2.76 6.73 -11.65
N ILE A 119 4.08 6.88 -11.62
CA ILE A 119 4.77 7.63 -10.55
C ILE A 119 4.29 9.09 -10.44
N LYS A 120 3.80 9.68 -11.55
CA LYS A 120 3.26 11.04 -11.56
C LYS A 120 2.03 11.18 -10.66
N PHE A 121 1.30 10.08 -10.44
CA PHE A 121 0.08 10.03 -9.66
C PHE A 121 0.30 9.51 -8.23
N ALA A 122 1.50 9.08 -7.88
CA ALA A 122 1.83 8.64 -6.53
C ALA A 122 1.81 9.81 -5.54
N SER A 123 1.75 9.48 -4.25
CA SER A 123 1.92 10.48 -3.18
C SER A 123 3.33 11.06 -3.20
N GLU A 124 3.51 12.20 -2.53
CA GLU A 124 4.84 12.79 -2.36
C GLU A 124 5.79 11.85 -1.58
N SER A 125 5.27 11.10 -0.60
CA SER A 125 6.07 10.09 0.12
C SER A 125 6.62 8.99 -0.80
N ILE A 126 5.87 8.60 -1.83
CA ILE A 126 6.32 7.60 -2.81
C ILE A 126 7.24 8.22 -3.87
N LYS A 127 7.06 9.49 -4.23
CA LYS A 127 8.01 10.21 -5.11
C LYS A 127 9.37 10.42 -4.47
N ALA A 128 9.45 10.41 -3.14
CA ALA A 128 10.68 10.35 -2.36
C ALA A 128 11.18 8.91 -2.10
N ASN A 129 10.44 7.88 -2.51
CA ASN A 129 10.83 6.50 -2.30
C ASN A 129 11.84 6.06 -3.37
N ARG A 130 13.01 5.64 -2.89
CA ARG A 130 14.14 5.21 -3.72
C ARG A 130 13.80 4.06 -4.67
N GLU A 131 13.10 3.04 -4.17
CA GLU A 131 12.81 1.83 -4.97
C GLU A 131 11.85 2.14 -6.11
N CYS A 132 10.74 2.85 -5.81
CA CYS A 132 9.80 3.31 -6.83
C CYS A 132 10.46 4.23 -7.86
N ALA A 133 11.35 5.13 -7.40
CA ALA A 133 12.11 6.03 -8.27
C ALA A 133 13.01 5.26 -9.24
N LEU A 134 13.78 4.29 -8.75
CA LEU A 134 14.66 3.47 -9.59
C LEU A 134 13.85 2.69 -10.64
N GLU A 135 12.76 2.03 -10.24
CA GLU A 135 11.93 1.26 -11.17
C GLU A 135 11.27 2.15 -12.23
N ALA A 136 10.79 3.33 -11.85
CA ALA A 136 10.23 4.29 -12.81
C ALA A 136 11.29 4.84 -13.78
N LEU A 137 12.46 5.23 -13.27
CA LEU A 137 13.52 5.84 -14.08
C LEU A 137 14.22 4.86 -15.02
N LYS A 138 14.40 3.60 -14.61
CA LYS A 138 14.92 2.54 -15.49
C LYS A 138 14.06 2.36 -16.73
N LYS A 139 12.74 2.52 -16.58
CA LYS A 139 11.78 2.44 -17.70
C LYS A 139 11.68 3.74 -18.48
N ASN A 140 11.67 4.88 -17.80
CA ASN A 140 11.60 6.19 -18.43
C ASN A 140 12.33 7.25 -17.60
N TRP A 141 13.59 7.50 -17.94
CA TRP A 141 14.44 8.47 -17.26
C TRP A 141 13.85 9.89 -17.23
N ARG A 142 12.96 10.25 -18.19
CA ARG A 142 12.33 11.59 -18.25
C ARG A 142 11.44 11.89 -17.05
N LEU A 143 11.13 10.87 -16.24
CA LEU A 143 10.31 11.02 -15.04
C LEU A 143 11.08 11.64 -13.86
N TYR A 144 12.39 11.87 -13.98
CA TYR A 144 13.22 12.43 -12.90
C TYR A 144 12.69 13.75 -12.34
N SER A 145 12.01 14.57 -13.16
CA SER A 145 11.43 15.83 -12.73
C SER A 145 10.19 15.70 -11.84
N PHE A 146 9.60 14.49 -11.74
CA PHE A 146 8.46 14.20 -10.88
C PHE A 146 8.85 13.60 -9.53
N LEU A 147 10.13 13.28 -9.35
CA LEU A 147 10.65 12.70 -8.12
C LEU A 147 11.11 13.79 -7.15
N ASP A 148 11.14 13.43 -5.88
CA ASP A 148 11.61 14.33 -4.84
C ASP A 148 13.11 14.66 -5.02
N LEU A 149 13.48 15.92 -4.76
CA LEU A 149 14.87 16.38 -4.87
C LEU A 149 15.80 15.69 -3.88
N ASN A 150 15.28 15.15 -2.78
CA ASN A 150 16.07 14.37 -1.81
C ASN A 150 16.73 13.14 -2.45
N LEU A 151 16.17 12.61 -3.55
CA LEU A 151 16.76 11.50 -4.29
C LEU A 151 17.95 11.91 -5.17
N TRP A 152 18.28 13.20 -5.24
CA TRP A 152 19.40 13.71 -6.04
C TRP A 152 20.75 13.54 -5.34
N GLU A 153 20.74 13.14 -4.07
CA GLU A 153 21.93 12.67 -3.35
C GLU A 153 22.11 11.14 -3.51
N ASP A 154 21.18 10.44 -4.16
CA ASP A 154 21.33 9.02 -4.46
C ASP A 154 22.01 8.81 -5.81
N ARG A 155 23.24 8.30 -5.78
CA ARG A 155 24.05 8.08 -6.97
C ARG A 155 23.37 7.15 -7.97
N ASP A 156 22.75 6.06 -7.52
CA ASP A 156 22.14 5.09 -8.43
C ASP A 156 20.95 5.72 -9.16
N VAL A 157 20.18 6.57 -8.47
CA VAL A 157 19.06 7.32 -9.05
C VAL A 157 19.55 8.34 -10.06
N VAL A 158 20.53 9.17 -9.68
CA VAL A 158 21.06 10.27 -10.51
C VAL A 158 21.69 9.76 -11.80
N MET A 159 22.42 8.64 -11.73
CA MET A 159 23.08 8.03 -12.89
C MET A 159 22.10 7.56 -13.98
N LEU A 160 20.81 7.41 -13.67
CA LEU A 160 19.79 7.00 -14.66
C LEU A 160 19.37 8.14 -15.59
N PHE A 161 19.50 9.41 -15.21
CA PHE A 161 19.01 10.53 -16.02
C PHE A 161 20.04 11.61 -16.34
N VAL A 162 21.10 11.79 -15.54
CA VAL A 162 22.10 12.84 -15.81
C VAL A 162 22.78 12.71 -17.18
N PRO A 163 23.15 11.51 -17.68
CA PRO A 163 23.73 11.37 -19.02
C PRO A 163 22.81 11.90 -20.14
N HIS A 164 21.50 11.92 -19.90
CA HIS A 164 20.50 12.41 -20.84
C HIS A 164 20.17 13.89 -20.66
N VAL A 165 20.49 14.47 -19.50
CA VAL A 165 20.20 15.87 -19.18
C VAL A 165 21.42 16.53 -18.49
N PRO A 166 22.46 16.91 -19.26
CA PRO A 166 23.67 17.50 -18.71
C PRO A 166 23.43 18.77 -17.87
N SER A 167 22.39 19.55 -18.20
CA SER A 167 22.01 20.75 -17.44
C SER A 167 21.62 20.45 -15.98
N VAL A 168 21.26 19.20 -15.66
CA VAL A 168 20.93 18.78 -14.30
C VAL A 168 22.18 18.65 -13.43
N TYR A 169 23.36 18.43 -14.02
CA TYR A 169 24.63 18.37 -13.30
C TYR A 169 24.87 19.63 -12.46
N ALA A 170 24.52 20.81 -12.98
CA ALA A 170 24.67 22.08 -12.27
C ALA A 170 23.92 22.11 -10.91
N LYS A 171 22.82 21.37 -10.80
CA LYS A 171 21.95 21.31 -9.62
C LYS A 171 22.37 20.25 -8.59
N LEU A 172 23.27 19.32 -8.93
CA LEU A 172 23.78 18.33 -7.99
C LEU A 172 24.62 19.01 -6.90
N SER A 173 24.65 18.43 -5.70
CA SER A 173 25.50 18.87 -4.60
C SER A 173 26.99 18.82 -4.99
N SER A 174 27.82 19.60 -4.31
CA SER A 174 29.27 19.54 -4.50
C SER A 174 29.85 18.16 -4.19
N GLU A 175 29.24 17.46 -3.23
CA GLU A 175 29.62 16.10 -2.85
C GLU A 175 29.39 15.13 -4.01
N MET A 176 28.18 15.12 -4.60
CA MET A 176 27.84 14.29 -5.75
C MET A 176 28.68 14.60 -7.00
N LYS A 177 29.04 15.87 -7.21
CA LYS A 177 29.95 16.29 -8.30
C LYS A 177 31.39 15.80 -8.10
N SER A 178 31.82 15.69 -6.85
CA SER A 178 33.17 15.29 -6.47
C SER A 178 33.37 13.78 -6.34
N ASP A 179 32.27 13.00 -6.24
CA ASP A 179 32.31 11.54 -6.16
C ASP A 179 32.84 10.92 -7.47
N ARG A 180 34.16 10.75 -7.51
CA ARG A 180 34.85 9.96 -8.54
C ARG A 180 34.77 8.49 -8.14
N GLY A 181 33.70 7.81 -8.56
CA GLY A 181 33.54 6.39 -8.28
C GLY A 181 34.71 5.51 -8.78
N PRO A 182 34.99 4.37 -8.12
CA PRO A 182 36.00 3.42 -8.57
C PRO A 182 35.50 2.72 -9.85
N GLY A 183 36.02 3.11 -11.01
CA GLY A 183 35.59 2.58 -12.31
C GLY A 183 35.45 3.62 -13.43
N ALA A 184 35.81 4.88 -13.19
CA ALA A 184 35.82 5.92 -14.21
C ALA A 184 36.90 5.67 -15.28
N SER A 185 36.62 4.77 -16.23
CA SER A 185 37.14 4.91 -17.59
C SER A 185 36.29 5.95 -18.31
N SER A 186 36.73 7.20 -18.24
CA SER A 186 36.48 8.25 -19.25
C SER A 186 35.06 8.73 -19.59
N VAL A 187 34.05 8.56 -18.74
CA VAL A 187 32.86 9.43 -18.87
C VAL A 187 33.11 10.67 -18.05
N ALA A 188 33.90 11.58 -18.61
CA ALA A 188 33.85 12.98 -18.22
C ALA A 188 32.38 13.40 -18.37
N PHE A 189 31.75 13.80 -17.28
CA PHE A 189 30.62 14.71 -17.38
C PHE A 189 31.18 16.00 -17.97
N VAL A 190 31.13 16.10 -19.30
CA VAL A 190 31.59 17.25 -20.09
C VAL A 190 30.80 18.50 -19.69
#